data_AF-A0A0Q4KPN4-F1
#
_entry.id   AF-A0A0Q4KPN4-F1
#
_cell.length_a   1.000
_cell.length_b   1.000
_cell.length_c   1.000
_cell.angle_alpha   90.00
_cell.angle_beta   90.00
_cell.angle_gamma   90.00
#
_symmetry.space_group_name_H-M   'P 1'
#
loop_
_entity.id
_entity.type
_entity.pdbx_description
1 polymer ?
#
loop_
_entity_poly.entity_id
_entity_poly.type
_entity_poly.pdbx_seq_one_letter_code
_entity_poly.pdbx_strand_id
1 'polypeptide(L)'
;MSREYPAKIFRSGNSMALRLPKALGLAEGDMATIVQDEDGGLMIKLADKPKRKFNVAKVVGSVPGLRLIPDEERLFEERRLTFD
;
A
#
# COMPACT_ATOMS: atom_id res chain seq x y z
N MET A 1 12.70 -17.23 -13.90
CA MET A 1 11.91 -17.29 -15.15
C MET A 1 11.19 -15.97 -15.31
N SER A 2 11.45 -15.24 -16.38
CA SER A 2 10.66 -14.07 -16.76
C SER A 2 9.25 -14.52 -17.13
N ARG A 3 8.22 -13.79 -16.68
CA ARG A 3 6.84 -14.00 -17.12
C ARG A 3 6.49 -12.91 -18.11
N GLU A 4 6.14 -13.31 -19.31
CA GLU A 4 5.64 -12.40 -20.34
C GLU A 4 4.12 -12.38 -20.29
N TYR A 5 3.55 -11.19 -20.39
CA TYR A 5 2.11 -11.00 -20.42
C TYR A 5 1.72 -10.27 -21.69
N PRO A 6 0.85 -10.84 -22.54
CA PRO A 6 0.33 -10.10 -23.68
C PRO A 6 -0.49 -8.91 -23.16
N ALA A 7 -0.17 -7.71 -23.65
CA ALA A 7 -0.80 -6.47 -23.24
C ALA A 7 -1.29 -5.70 -24.47
N LYS A 8 -2.38 -4.96 -24.30
CA LYS A 8 -2.98 -4.14 -25.37
C LYS A 8 -2.85 -2.67 -25.02
N ILE A 9 -2.40 -1.89 -25.99
CA ILE A 9 -2.39 -0.42 -25.94
C ILE A 9 -3.72 0.08 -26.52
N PHE A 10 -4.34 1.05 -25.87
CA PHE A 10 -5.61 1.64 -26.30
C PHE A 10 -5.69 3.13 -25.96
N ARG A 11 -6.56 3.85 -26.68
CA ARG A 11 -6.77 5.29 -26.45
C ARG A 11 -7.54 5.52 -25.15
N SER A 12 -7.08 6.46 -24.34
CA SER A 12 -7.70 6.94 -23.11
C SER A 12 -7.70 8.46 -23.11
N GLY A 13 -8.79 9.07 -23.60
CA GLY A 13 -8.86 10.52 -23.81
C GLY A 13 -7.80 11.01 -24.81
N ASN A 14 -7.02 12.02 -24.41
CA ASN A 14 -5.88 12.54 -25.17
C ASN A 14 -4.57 11.77 -24.91
N SER A 15 -4.64 10.56 -24.38
CA SER A 15 -3.46 9.76 -24.03
C SER A 15 -3.63 8.31 -24.46
N MET A 16 -2.55 7.54 -24.38
CA MET A 16 -2.55 6.10 -24.58
C MET A 16 -2.39 5.40 -23.24
N ALA A 17 -3.06 4.27 -23.08
CA ALA A 17 -2.98 3.43 -21.89
C ALA A 17 -2.57 2.00 -22.27
N LEU A 18 -1.85 1.34 -21.37
CA LEU A 18 -1.45 -0.06 -21.48
C LEU A 18 -2.23 -0.89 -20.45
N ARG A 19 -2.87 -1.97 -20.88
CA ARG A 19 -3.57 -2.88 -19.96
C ARG A 19 -2.56 -3.73 -19.19
N LEU A 20 -2.48 -3.51 -17.89
CA LEU A 20 -1.64 -4.30 -16.98
C LEU A 20 -2.46 -5.46 -16.36
N PRO A 21 -1.95 -6.71 -16.36
CA PRO A 21 -2.62 -7.83 -15.69
C PRO A 21 -2.69 -7.65 -14.17
N LYS A 22 -3.82 -8.05 -13.56
CA LYS A 22 -3.98 -8.06 -12.09
C LYS A 22 -2.95 -8.93 -11.36
N ALA A 23 -2.43 -9.96 -12.03
CA ALA A 23 -1.39 -10.83 -11.49
C ALA A 23 -0.08 -10.11 -11.14
N LEU A 24 0.12 -8.87 -11.62
CA LEU A 24 1.24 -8.00 -11.26
C LEU A 24 1.09 -7.34 -9.89
N GLY A 25 -0.07 -7.44 -9.23
CA GLY A 25 -0.28 -6.91 -7.88
C GLY A 25 -0.44 -5.38 -7.81
N LEU A 26 -0.71 -4.73 -8.94
CA LEU A 26 -0.92 -3.28 -9.02
C LEU A 26 -2.35 -2.92 -8.63
N ALA A 27 -2.50 -1.80 -7.93
CA ALA A 27 -3.78 -1.20 -7.57
C ALA A 27 -4.07 0.04 -8.44
N GLU A 28 -5.36 0.37 -8.56
CA GLU A 28 -5.76 1.65 -9.13
C GLU A 28 -5.19 2.81 -8.31
N GLY A 29 -4.63 3.82 -8.98
CA GLY A 29 -3.96 4.95 -8.34
C GLY A 29 -2.50 4.71 -7.94
N ASP A 30 -1.95 3.50 -8.14
CA ASP A 30 -0.51 3.29 -7.98
C ASP A 30 0.25 4.17 -8.98
N MET A 31 1.23 4.92 -8.47
CA MET A 31 2.05 5.82 -9.26
C MET A 31 3.25 5.06 -9.87
N ALA A 32 3.59 5.38 -11.11
CA ALA A 32 4.74 4.79 -11.79
C ALA A 32 5.39 5.82 -12.73
N THR A 33 6.67 5.58 -13.03
CA THR A 33 7.42 6.29 -14.06
C THR A 33 7.68 5.35 -15.22
N ILE A 34 7.47 5.85 -16.44
CA ILE A 34 7.83 5.13 -17.68
C ILE A 34 9.13 5.74 -18.19
N VAL A 35 10.15 4.91 -18.37
CA VAL A 35 11.42 5.27 -18.99
C VAL A 35 11.48 4.60 -20.35
N GLN A 36 11.75 5.39 -21.39
CA GLN A 36 12.03 4.88 -22.72
C GLN A 36 13.54 4.83 -22.91
N ASP A 37 14.06 3.68 -23.34
CA ASP A 37 15.46 3.54 -23.73
C ASP A 37 15.69 3.94 -25.21
N GLU A 38 16.96 3.95 -25.63
CA GLU A 38 17.36 4.34 -26.99
C GLU A 38 16.88 3.35 -28.06
N ASP A 39 16.66 2.08 -27.69
CA ASP A 39 16.16 1.03 -28.57
C ASP A 39 14.62 1.02 -28.65
N GLY A 40 13.96 1.96 -27.96
CA GLY A 40 12.51 2.11 -27.93
C GLY A 40 11.79 1.19 -26.93
N GLY A 41 12.53 0.46 -26.10
CA GLY A 41 12.02 -0.31 -24.98
C GLY A 41 11.42 0.60 -23.90
N LEU A 42 10.36 0.13 -23.25
CA LEU A 42 9.70 0.83 -22.15
C LEU A 42 9.90 0.07 -20.84
N MET A 43 10.53 0.72 -19.86
CA MET A 43 10.66 0.22 -18.49
C MET A 43 9.71 0.96 -17.56
N ILE A 44 8.84 0.22 -16.88
CA ILE A 44 7.91 0.76 -15.88
C ILE A 44 8.53 0.60 -14.49
N LYS A 45 8.76 1.71 -13.80
CA LYS A 45 9.25 1.75 -12.41
C LYS A 45 8.12 2.19 -11.48
N LEU A 46 7.72 1.32 -10.56
CA LEU A 46 6.70 1.65 -9.56
C LEU A 46 7.28 2.62 -8.53
N ALA A 47 6.50 3.64 -8.16
CA ALA A 47 6.87 4.52 -7.07
C ALA A 47 6.68 3.82 -5.71
N ASP A 48 7.49 4.20 -4.74
CA ASP A 48 7.29 3.75 -3.36
C ASP A 48 5.91 4.20 -2.87
N LYS A 49 5.10 3.23 -2.42
CA LYS A 49 3.81 3.54 -1.83
C LYS A 49 4.07 4.37 -0.57
N PRO A 50 3.46 5.56 -0.42
CA PRO A 50 3.63 6.32 0.80
C PRO A 50 3.17 5.45 1.97
N LYS A 51 4.05 5.26 2.97
CA LYS A 51 3.67 4.53 4.18
C LYS A 51 2.37 5.14 4.70
N ARG A 52 1.36 4.31 4.95
CA ARG A 52 0.09 4.76 5.50
C ARG A 52 0.35 5.35 6.88
N LYS A 53 0.51 6.67 6.95
CA LYS A 53 0.70 7.38 8.22
C LYS A 53 -0.64 7.47 8.92
N PHE A 54 -0.68 7.01 10.16
CA PHE A 54 -1.80 7.28 11.03
C PHE A 54 -1.81 8.77 11.37
N ASN A 55 -2.89 9.46 11.05
CA ASN A 55 -3.01 10.88 11.36
C ASN A 55 -3.41 11.05 12.83
N VAL A 56 -2.41 11.23 13.69
CA VAL A 56 -2.62 11.43 15.14
C VAL A 56 -3.50 12.65 15.42
N ALA A 57 -3.40 13.74 14.64
CA ALA A 57 -4.21 14.94 14.84
C ALA A 57 -5.71 14.69 14.61
N LYS A 58 -6.10 13.68 13.82
CA LYS A 58 -7.51 13.28 13.67
C LYS A 58 -8.06 12.51 14.87
N VAL A 59 -7.19 11.96 15.72
CA VAL A 59 -7.59 11.04 16.80
C VAL A 59 -7.30 11.60 18.18
N VAL A 60 -6.34 12.53 18.31
CA VAL A 60 -6.14 13.30 19.54
C VAL A 60 -7.44 14.00 19.91
N GLY A 61 -7.91 13.76 21.15
CA GLY A 61 -9.16 14.33 21.65
C GLY A 61 -10.44 13.60 21.21
N SER A 62 -10.36 12.53 20.41
CA SER A 62 -11.53 11.73 20.02
C SER A 62 -12.20 11.00 21.19
N VAL A 63 -11.49 10.84 22.31
CA VAL A 63 -12.02 10.26 23.56
C VAL A 63 -11.74 11.23 24.71
N PRO A 64 -12.59 12.25 24.93
CA PRO A 64 -12.36 13.31 25.91
C PRO A 64 -12.48 12.85 27.38
N GLY A 65 -12.86 11.60 27.62
CA GLY A 65 -12.96 11.00 28.95
C GLY A 65 -11.95 9.88 29.22
N LEU A 66 -10.93 9.73 28.36
CA LEU A 66 -9.93 8.68 28.56
C LEU A 66 -9.14 8.96 29.85
N ARG A 67 -9.19 8.03 30.80
CA ARG A 67 -8.41 8.08 32.04
C ARG A 67 -7.38 6.98 32.01
N LEU A 68 -6.23 7.25 32.61
CA LEU A 68 -5.25 6.19 32.86
C LEU A 68 -5.90 5.15 33.78
N ILE A 69 -5.77 3.89 33.40
CA ILE A 69 -6.18 2.76 34.23
C ILE A 69 -5.31 2.78 35.51
N PRO A 70 -5.89 2.61 36.72
CA PRO A 70 -5.12 2.49 37.97
C PRO A 70 -4.05 1.40 37.87
N ASP A 71 -2.94 1.54 38.60
CA ASP A 71 -1.81 0.63 38.47
C ASP A 71 -2.19 -0.82 38.86
N GLU A 72 -3.12 -0.98 39.79
CA GLU A 72 -3.65 -2.27 40.25
C GLU A 72 -4.42 -3.01 39.16
N GLU A 73 -5.13 -2.27 38.31
CA GLU A 73 -5.90 -2.80 37.17
C GLU A 73 -5.01 -3.09 35.94
N ARG A 74 -3.73 -2.67 35.97
CA ARG A 74 -2.74 -3.02 34.93
C ARG A 74 -2.04 -4.35 35.19
N LEU A 75 -2.28 -4.97 36.34
CA LEU A 75 -1.74 -6.28 36.66
C LEU A 75 -2.52 -7.36 35.90
N PHE A 76 -1.80 -8.15 35.11
CA PHE A 76 -2.37 -9.31 34.44
C PHE A 76 -2.16 -10.54 35.30
N GLU A 77 -3.20 -11.37 35.46
CA GLU A 77 -3.03 -12.71 35.99
C GLU A 77 -2.22 -13.55 35.00
N GLU A 78 -1.22 -14.29 35.49
CA GLU A 78 -0.49 -15.25 34.66
C GLU A 78 -1.45 -16.34 34.19
N ARG A 79 -1.82 -16.28 32.92
CA ARG A 79 -2.52 -17.37 32.22
C ARG A 79 -1.50 -18.22 31.48
N ARG A 80 -1.72 -19.54 31.48
CA ARG A 80 -0.97 -20.43 30.59
C ARG A 80 -1.18 -19.99 29.14
N LEU A 81 -0.08 -19.75 28.44
CA LEU A 81 -0.13 -19.54 26.99
C LEU A 81 -0.65 -20.81 26.34
N THR A 82 -1.56 -20.66 25.39
CA THR A 82 -2.15 -21.77 24.62
C THR A 82 -1.20 -22.34 23.57
N PHE A 83 0.03 -21.85 23.53
CA PHE A 83 1.03 -22.23 22.55
C PHE A 83 2.28 -22.67 23.31
N ASP A 84 2.71 -23.90 23.04
CA ASP A 84 4.06 -24.40 23.31
C ASP A 84 5.02 -23.90 22.22
#